data_AF-Q8I557-F1
#
_entry.id   AF-Q8I557-F1
#
_cell.length_a   1.000
_cell.length_b   1.000
_cell.length_c   1.000
_cell.angle_alpha   90.00
_cell.angle_beta   90.00
_cell.angle_gamma   90.00
#
_symmetry.space_group_name_H-M   'P 1'
#
loop_
_entity.id
_entity.type
_entity.pdbx_description
1 polymer ?
#
loop_
_entity_poly.entity_id
_entity_poly.type
_entity_poly.pdbx_seq_one_letter_code
_entity_poly.pdbx_strand_id
1 'polypeptide(L)'
;MENAFYVYTKNLPDMDSRTFVKILKDAKLLNKKFTTVDADLIFAKVKSKGAKRINYDQFLEAVKCIVEKNKLNYDKFVETLCQEASKGPILYGTKTENVRFFDDKSTFTGVHKQGGPSIIDKNKTQFSDLSEITDRSEYDIRGVKMDVAKNV
;
A
#
# COMPACT_ATOMS: atom_id res chain seq x y z
N MET A 1 5.18 -17.52 -15.92
CA MET A 1 5.96 -16.60 -15.04
C MET A 1 5.35 -15.21 -14.97
N GLU A 2 4.94 -14.61 -16.08
CA GLU A 2 4.31 -13.28 -16.11
C GLU A 2 3.13 -13.13 -15.11
N ASN A 3 2.21 -14.09 -15.07
CA ASN A 3 1.12 -14.09 -14.09
C ASN A 3 1.62 -14.01 -12.63
N ALA A 4 2.67 -14.78 -12.30
CA ALA A 4 3.26 -14.78 -10.96
C ALA A 4 3.80 -13.39 -10.57
N PHE A 5 4.39 -12.67 -11.52
CA PHE A 5 4.88 -11.31 -11.31
C PHE A 5 3.72 -10.36 -11.00
N TYR A 6 2.72 -10.29 -11.89
CA TYR A 6 1.62 -9.34 -11.75
C TYR A 6 0.71 -9.60 -10.54
N VAL A 7 0.51 -10.87 -10.16
CA VAL A 7 -0.25 -11.21 -8.95
C VAL A 7 0.41 -10.65 -7.69
N TYR A 8 1.74 -10.70 -7.61
CA TYR A 8 2.47 -10.18 -6.43
C TYR A 8 2.68 -8.68 -6.47
N THR A 9 2.81 -8.08 -7.66
CA THR A 9 2.92 -6.62 -7.80
C THR A 9 1.57 -5.90 -7.77
N LYS A 10 0.45 -6.63 -7.66
CA LYS A 10 -0.92 -6.07 -7.77
C LYS A 10 -1.12 -5.32 -9.10
N ASN A 11 -0.67 -5.93 -10.19
CA ASN A 11 -0.68 -5.37 -11.56
C ASN A 11 0.19 -4.11 -11.74
N LEU A 12 1.16 -3.87 -10.87
CA LEU A 12 2.18 -2.84 -11.10
C LEU A 12 3.26 -3.36 -12.06
N PRO A 13 3.86 -2.48 -12.89
CA PRO A 13 4.89 -2.87 -13.85
C PRO A 13 6.23 -3.27 -13.20
N ASP A 14 6.44 -2.86 -11.94
CA ASP A 14 7.70 -3.03 -11.24
C ASP A 14 7.52 -3.68 -9.86
N MET A 15 8.55 -4.39 -9.41
CA MET A 15 8.60 -5.11 -8.14
C MET A 15 9.71 -4.60 -7.22
N ASP A 16 9.43 -4.47 -5.92
CA ASP A 16 10.40 -4.15 -4.88
C ASP A 16 11.06 -5.41 -4.27
N SER A 17 12.21 -5.22 -3.61
CA SER A 17 13.00 -6.34 -3.04
C SER A 17 12.18 -7.21 -2.09
N ARG A 18 11.33 -6.58 -1.26
CA ARG A 18 10.48 -7.30 -0.31
C ARG A 18 9.51 -8.24 -1.02
N THR A 19 8.87 -7.77 -2.10
CA THR A 19 7.94 -8.58 -2.88
C THR A 19 8.66 -9.71 -3.61
N PHE A 20 9.85 -9.46 -4.15
CA PHE A 20 10.68 -10.50 -4.76
C PHE A 20 11.02 -11.63 -3.78
N VAL A 21 11.53 -11.27 -2.59
CA VAL A 21 11.82 -12.24 -1.52
C VAL A 21 10.55 -12.95 -1.06
N LYS A 22 9.41 -12.24 -1.02
CA LYS A 22 8.12 -12.83 -0.66
C LYS A 22 7.69 -13.94 -1.64
N ILE A 23 7.81 -13.71 -2.95
CA ILE A 23 7.50 -14.74 -3.96
C ILE A 23 8.33 -16.00 -3.72
N LEU A 24 9.64 -15.85 -3.49
CA LEU A 24 10.54 -16.98 -3.27
C LEU A 24 10.24 -17.73 -1.96
N LYS A 25 9.82 -16.99 -0.93
CA LYS A 25 9.43 -17.56 0.36
C LYS A 25 8.11 -18.32 0.26
N ASP A 26 7.10 -17.73 -0.35
CA ASP A 26 5.77 -18.33 -0.52
C ASP A 26 5.85 -19.56 -1.46
N ALA A 27 6.72 -19.52 -2.48
CA ALA A 27 7.02 -20.67 -3.35
C ALA A 27 7.91 -21.74 -2.70
N LYS A 28 8.34 -21.57 -1.43
CA LYS A 28 9.22 -22.49 -0.68
C LYS A 28 10.53 -22.80 -1.41
N LEU A 29 11.04 -21.85 -2.19
CA LEU A 29 12.29 -21.98 -2.94
C LEU A 29 13.53 -21.60 -2.11
N LEU A 30 13.32 -20.90 -1.00
CA LEU A 30 14.37 -20.58 -0.03
C LEU A 30 14.75 -21.82 0.78
N ASN A 31 16.04 -22.06 0.95
CA ASN A 31 16.59 -23.18 1.71
C ASN A 31 17.83 -22.74 2.51
N LYS A 32 18.50 -23.67 3.22
CA LYS A 32 19.70 -23.33 4.01
C LYS A 32 20.88 -22.79 3.17
N LYS A 33 20.95 -23.15 1.89
CA LYS A 33 22.00 -22.71 0.95
C LYS A 33 21.62 -21.44 0.19
N PHE A 34 20.32 -21.25 -0.07
CA PHE A 34 19.76 -20.06 -0.72
C PHE A 34 18.90 -19.29 0.27
N THR A 35 19.53 -18.34 0.94
CA THR A 35 18.91 -17.56 2.02
C THR A 35 18.18 -16.33 1.48
N THR A 36 17.39 -15.67 2.33
CA THR A 36 16.77 -14.37 1.99
C THR A 36 17.83 -13.33 1.62
N VAL A 37 18.98 -13.35 2.28
CA VAL A 37 20.11 -12.45 2.00
C VAL A 37 20.64 -12.69 0.59
N ASP A 38 20.77 -13.95 0.17
CA ASP A 38 21.18 -14.28 -1.20
C ASP A 38 20.19 -13.75 -2.24
N ALA A 39 18.89 -13.84 -1.96
CA ALA A 39 17.85 -13.29 -2.83
C ALA A 39 17.96 -11.76 -2.94
N ASP A 40 18.15 -11.05 -1.82
CA ASP A 40 18.36 -9.60 -1.83
C ASP A 40 19.65 -9.20 -2.57
N LEU A 41 20.72 -9.98 -2.44
CA LEU A 41 21.97 -9.74 -3.19
C LEU A 41 21.77 -9.91 -4.71
N ILE A 42 21.00 -10.92 -5.13
CA ILE A 42 20.68 -11.12 -6.55
C ILE A 42 19.79 -10.00 -7.06
N PHE A 43 18.78 -9.58 -6.29
CA PHE A 43 17.95 -8.42 -6.61
C PHE A 43 18.81 -7.16 -6.80
N ALA A 44 19.77 -6.93 -5.90
CA ALA A 44 20.70 -5.81 -6.00
C ALA A 44 21.64 -5.90 -7.20
N LYS A 45 21.95 -7.11 -7.69
CA LYS A 45 22.78 -7.35 -8.87
C LYS A 45 22.03 -7.05 -10.18
N VAL A 46 20.75 -7.43 -10.29
CA VAL A 46 19.96 -7.27 -11.52
C VAL A 46 19.32 -5.90 -11.67
N LYS A 47 19.08 -5.19 -10.56
CA LYS A 47 18.50 -3.85 -10.62
C LYS A 47 19.50 -2.86 -11.21
N SER A 48 18.99 -1.84 -11.89
CA SER A 48 19.82 -0.73 -12.35
C SER A 48 20.39 0.07 -11.16
N LYS A 49 21.60 0.62 -11.34
CA LYS A 49 22.29 1.37 -10.28
C LYS A 49 21.45 2.57 -9.84
N GLY A 50 21.09 2.61 -8.55
CA GLY A 50 20.24 3.66 -7.96
C GLY A 50 18.74 3.36 -7.98
N ALA A 51 18.28 2.35 -8.72
CA ALA A 51 16.88 1.95 -8.70
C ALA A 51 16.51 1.21 -7.41
N LYS A 52 15.23 1.35 -7.02
CA LYS A 52 14.63 0.67 -5.86
C LYS A 52 13.76 -0.53 -6.26
N ARG A 53 13.44 -0.66 -7.54
CA ARG A 53 12.53 -1.68 -8.09
C ARG A 53 13.14 -2.31 -9.34
N ILE A 54 12.63 -3.48 -9.71
CA ILE A 54 12.97 -4.18 -10.96
C ILE A 54 11.72 -4.39 -11.81
N ASN A 55 11.89 -4.37 -13.14
CA ASN A 55 10.83 -4.69 -14.09
C ASN A 55 10.72 -6.21 -14.32
N TYR A 56 9.78 -6.64 -15.18
CA TYR A 56 9.60 -8.06 -15.50
C TYR A 56 10.84 -8.71 -16.15
N ASP A 57 11.53 -8.00 -17.05
CA ASP A 57 12.73 -8.54 -17.72
C ASP A 57 13.87 -8.79 -16.72
N GLN A 58 14.11 -7.85 -15.82
CA GLN A 58 15.09 -7.99 -14.73
C GLN A 58 14.68 -9.08 -13.73
N PHE A 59 13.38 -9.30 -13.54
CA PHE A 59 12.91 -10.43 -12.73
C PHE A 59 13.26 -11.78 -13.38
N LEU A 60 13.09 -11.91 -14.71
CA LEU A 60 13.51 -13.11 -15.44
C LEU A 60 15.03 -13.33 -15.34
N GLU A 61 15.82 -12.26 -15.44
CA GLU A 61 17.27 -12.32 -15.25
C GLU A 61 17.65 -12.73 -13.81
N ALA A 62 16.91 -12.23 -12.81
CA ALA A 62 17.12 -12.60 -11.41
C ALA A 62 16.88 -14.10 -11.18
N VAL A 63 15.81 -14.65 -11.77
CA VAL A 63 15.50 -16.08 -11.69
C VAL A 63 16.63 -16.92 -12.31
N LYS A 64 17.14 -16.53 -13.48
CA LYS A 64 18.30 -17.20 -14.10
C LYS A 64 19.53 -17.16 -13.18
N CYS A 65 19.85 -15.99 -12.62
CA CYS A 65 20.96 -15.84 -11.67
C CYS A 65 20.82 -16.73 -10.42
N ILE A 66 19.59 -16.90 -9.89
CA ILE A 66 19.34 -17.79 -8.73
C ILE A 66 19.66 -19.23 -9.08
N VAL A 67 19.17 -19.69 -10.24
CA VAL A 67 19.32 -21.08 -10.69
C VAL A 67 20.79 -21.41 -10.94
N GLU A 68 21.53 -20.51 -11.61
CA GLU A 68 22.96 -20.65 -11.86
C GLU A 68 23.78 -20.68 -10.57
N LYS A 69 23.54 -19.73 -9.66
CA LYS A 69 24.29 -19.63 -8.38
C LYS A 69 24.11 -20.88 -7.51
N ASN A 70 22.90 -21.46 -7.51
CA ASN A 70 22.57 -22.60 -6.66
C ASN A 70 22.65 -23.96 -7.36
N LYS A 71 23.05 -24.00 -8.64
CA LYS A 71 23.09 -25.21 -9.48
C LYS A 71 21.77 -25.99 -9.45
N LEU A 72 20.65 -25.27 -9.54
CA LEU A 72 19.32 -25.85 -9.57
C LEU A 72 18.92 -26.21 -11.01
N ASN A 73 17.94 -27.09 -11.17
CA ASN A 73 17.33 -27.33 -12.47
C ASN A 73 16.38 -26.15 -12.80
N TYR A 74 16.65 -25.46 -13.90
CA TYR A 74 15.87 -24.29 -14.33
C TYR A 74 14.40 -24.61 -14.53
N ASP A 75 14.08 -25.68 -15.26
CA ASP A 75 12.71 -26.02 -15.62
C ASP A 75 11.88 -26.35 -14.38
N LYS A 76 12.46 -27.16 -13.48
CA LYS A 76 11.82 -27.50 -12.20
C LYS A 76 11.60 -26.27 -11.31
N PHE A 77 12.57 -25.36 -11.28
CA PHE A 77 12.46 -24.12 -10.50
C PHE A 77 11.34 -23.23 -11.03
N VAL A 78 11.28 -23.02 -12.34
CA VAL A 78 10.26 -22.21 -13.01
C VAL A 78 8.87 -22.83 -12.84
N GLU A 79 8.75 -24.15 -12.97
CA GLU A 79 7.50 -24.87 -12.76
C GLU A 79 6.98 -24.67 -11.33
N THR A 80 7.83 -24.92 -10.32
CA THR A 80 7.50 -24.74 -8.90
C THR A 80 7.08 -23.28 -8.63
N LEU A 81 7.84 -22.33 -9.17
CA LEU A 81 7.56 -20.90 -9.03
C LEU A 81 6.19 -20.55 -9.64
N CYS A 82 5.89 -21.03 -10.84
CA CYS A 82 4.62 -20.75 -11.52
C CYS A 82 3.43 -21.37 -10.78
N GLN A 83 3.56 -22.61 -10.30
CA GLN A 83 2.49 -23.31 -9.58
C GLN A 83 2.17 -22.64 -8.24
N GLU A 84 3.19 -22.34 -7.45
CA GLU A 84 2.99 -21.76 -6.11
C GLU A 84 2.64 -20.27 -6.17
N ALA A 85 3.25 -19.50 -7.05
CA ALA A 85 2.96 -18.07 -7.15
C ALA A 85 1.56 -17.79 -7.74
N SER A 86 0.95 -18.74 -8.45
CA SER A 86 -0.44 -18.62 -8.91
C SER A 86 -1.46 -18.55 -7.76
N LYS A 87 -1.10 -19.03 -6.56
CA LYS A 87 -1.94 -18.90 -5.34
C LYS A 87 -1.94 -17.47 -4.78
N GLY A 88 -1.03 -16.63 -5.26
CA GLY A 88 -0.84 -15.26 -4.83
C GLY A 88 -0.09 -15.11 -3.50
N PRO A 89 0.13 -13.85 -3.06
CA PRO A 89 0.90 -13.55 -1.87
C PRO A 89 0.20 -14.10 -0.62
N ILE A 90 0.83 -15.07 0.03
CA ILE A 90 0.28 -15.68 1.25
C ILE A 90 0.51 -14.71 2.42
N LEU A 91 -0.54 -14.40 3.16
CA LEU A 91 -0.43 -13.62 4.39
C LEU A 91 -0.32 -14.59 5.58
N TYR A 92 0.91 -14.89 5.97
CA TYR A 92 1.17 -15.54 7.26
C TYR A 92 1.18 -14.47 8.35
N GLY A 93 0.00 -14.16 8.88
CA GLY A 93 -0.18 -13.32 10.05
C GLY A 93 -0.72 -14.13 11.23
N THR A 94 -0.43 -13.69 12.44
CA THR A 94 -1.13 -14.18 13.64
C THR A 94 -2.60 -13.76 13.53
N LYS A 95 -3.50 -14.74 13.52
CA LYS A 95 -4.93 -14.44 13.69
C LYS A 95 -5.16 -14.19 15.17
N THR A 96 -5.64 -12.99 15.51
CA THR A 96 -5.99 -12.67 16.90
C THR A 96 -7.21 -13.47 17.31
N GLU A 97 -7.31 -13.79 18.59
CA GLU A 97 -8.57 -14.28 19.15
C GLU A 97 -9.63 -13.19 19.09
N ASN A 98 -10.90 -13.60 19.08
CA ASN A 98 -12.01 -12.65 19.11
C ASN A 98 -12.04 -11.96 20.47
N VAL A 99 -11.82 -10.64 20.50
CA VAL A 99 -11.90 -9.83 21.70
C VAL A 99 -13.06 -8.87 21.55
N ARG A 100 -14.07 -9.03 22.41
CA ARG A 100 -15.28 -8.18 22.42
C ARG A 100 -14.98 -6.68 22.27
N PHE A 101 -13.98 -6.18 23.00
CA PHE A 101 -13.63 -4.74 22.98
C PHE A 101 -13.02 -4.25 21.67
N PHE A 102 -12.53 -5.13 20.81
CA PHE A 102 -11.92 -4.79 19.53
C PHE A 102 -12.80 -5.18 18.32
N ASP A 103 -13.41 -6.37 18.37
CA ASP A 103 -14.14 -6.94 17.25
C ASP A 103 -15.64 -6.60 17.26
N ASP A 104 -16.25 -6.40 18.44
CA ASP A 104 -17.66 -6.03 18.55
C ASP A 104 -17.85 -4.51 18.43
N LYS A 105 -17.96 -4.04 17.18
CA LYS A 105 -18.20 -2.63 16.84
C LYS A 105 -19.48 -2.06 17.47
N SER A 106 -20.43 -2.90 17.89
CA SER A 106 -21.65 -2.43 18.56
C SER A 106 -21.35 -1.86 19.95
N THR A 107 -20.25 -2.30 20.57
CA THR A 107 -19.80 -1.83 21.89
C THR A 107 -19.00 -0.53 21.84
N PHE A 108 -18.65 -0.06 20.64
CA PHE A 108 -17.87 1.17 20.49
C PHE A 108 -18.70 2.39 20.93
N THR A 109 -18.07 3.28 21.69
CA THR A 109 -18.69 4.51 22.20
C THR A 109 -17.81 5.73 21.91
N GLY A 110 -18.36 6.93 22.07
CA GLY A 110 -17.65 8.20 21.83
C GLY A 110 -17.08 8.32 20.42
N VAL A 111 -15.82 8.77 20.32
CA VAL A 111 -15.12 9.03 19.05
C VAL A 111 -14.97 7.80 18.15
N HIS A 112 -14.95 6.59 18.71
CA HIS A 112 -14.86 5.36 17.89
C HIS A 112 -16.16 5.09 17.12
N LYS A 113 -17.31 5.52 17.66
CA LYS A 113 -18.62 5.36 17.03
C LYS A 113 -19.02 6.59 16.19
N GLN A 114 -18.79 7.80 16.72
CA GLN A 114 -19.21 9.05 16.09
C GLN A 114 -18.15 9.62 15.12
N GLY A 115 -16.92 9.11 15.17
CA GLY A 115 -15.76 9.69 14.51
C GLY A 115 -15.03 10.70 15.41
N GLY A 116 -13.78 10.98 15.07
CA GLY A 116 -13.01 12.08 15.66
C GLY A 116 -13.38 13.44 15.03
N PRO A 117 -12.83 14.54 15.56
CA PRO A 117 -12.95 15.86 14.91
C PRO A 117 -12.40 15.79 13.48
N SER A 118 -13.16 16.36 12.55
CA SER A 118 -12.84 16.42 11.13
C SER A 118 -12.23 17.79 10.84
N ILE A 119 -11.29 17.86 9.88
CA ILE A 119 -10.86 19.15 9.30
C ILE A 119 -11.84 19.60 8.19
N ILE A 120 -12.78 18.72 7.84
CA ILE A 120 -13.83 18.95 6.84
C ILE A 120 -15.14 19.03 7.61
N ASP A 121 -15.54 20.25 7.96
CA ASP A 121 -16.77 20.54 8.72
C ASP A 121 -17.97 20.90 7.82
N LYS A 122 -17.78 20.89 6.49
CA LYS A 122 -18.86 21.12 5.53
C LYS A 122 -20.07 20.23 5.84
N ASN A 123 -21.19 20.86 6.20
CA ASN A 123 -22.48 20.27 6.53
C ASN A 123 -22.54 19.40 7.82
N LYS A 124 -21.55 19.47 8.72
CA LYS A 124 -21.59 18.74 10.00
C LYS A 124 -21.98 19.62 11.20
N THR A 125 -21.67 20.90 11.12
CA THR A 125 -21.98 21.92 12.12
C THR A 125 -22.83 23.02 11.49
N GLN A 126 -23.38 23.91 12.32
CA GLN A 126 -24.15 25.07 11.84
C GLN A 126 -23.34 25.98 10.90
N PHE A 127 -22.03 26.04 11.10
CA PHE A 127 -21.10 26.79 10.25
C PHE A 127 -19.94 25.87 9.84
N SER A 128 -19.58 25.90 8.56
CA SER A 128 -18.49 25.06 8.01
C SER A 128 -17.11 25.71 8.05
N ASP A 129 -17.06 27.04 8.15
CA ASP A 129 -15.84 27.83 8.26
C ASP A 129 -16.17 29.23 8.85
N LEU A 130 -15.14 29.97 9.27
CA LEU A 130 -15.26 31.33 9.81
C LEU A 130 -15.95 32.30 8.85
N SER A 131 -15.88 32.04 7.54
CA SER A 131 -16.54 32.84 6.50
C SER A 131 -18.07 32.87 6.64
N GLU A 132 -18.68 31.84 7.22
CA GLU A 132 -20.13 31.77 7.45
C GLU A 132 -20.55 32.43 8.78
N ILE A 133 -19.60 32.67 9.69
CA ILE A 133 -19.84 33.30 10.99
C ILE A 133 -19.80 34.82 10.89
N THR A 134 -18.92 35.36 10.03
CA THR A 134 -18.72 36.81 9.90
C THR A 134 -19.42 37.37 8.68
N ASP A 135 -20.27 38.38 8.87
CA ASP A 135 -20.81 39.16 7.77
C ASP A 135 -19.72 40.04 7.14
N ARG A 136 -19.36 39.73 5.89
CA ARG A 136 -18.35 40.46 5.10
C ARG A 136 -18.97 41.23 3.92
N SER A 137 -20.25 41.59 4.00
CA SER A 137 -20.89 42.49 3.03
C SER A 137 -20.19 43.86 2.98
N GLU A 138 -20.41 44.64 1.91
CA GLU A 138 -19.82 45.98 1.84
C GLU A 138 -20.53 46.96 2.80
N TYR A 139 -19.73 47.78 3.47
CA TYR A 139 -20.18 48.81 4.41
C TYR A 139 -19.64 50.17 3.94
N ASP A 140 -20.37 51.25 4.25
CA ASP A 140 -19.87 52.62 4.04
C ASP A 140 -18.76 52.98 5.03
N ILE A 141 -18.14 54.15 4.84
CA ILE A 141 -17.13 54.70 5.76
C ILE A 141 -17.64 54.95 7.19
N ARG A 142 -18.96 54.86 7.43
CA ARG A 142 -19.60 55.01 8.75
C ARG A 142 -19.99 53.66 9.38
N GLY A 143 -19.73 52.53 8.70
CA GLY A 143 -20.07 51.19 9.19
C GLY A 143 -21.53 50.78 8.95
N VAL A 144 -22.24 51.40 8.01
CA VAL A 144 -23.61 51.02 7.62
C VAL A 144 -23.56 50.12 6.37
N LYS A 145 -24.30 49.00 6.39
CA LYS A 145 -24.41 48.10 5.23
C LYS A 145 -24.87 48.86 4.00
N MET A 146 -24.23 48.61 2.86
CA MET A 146 -24.60 49.27 1.61
C MET A 146 -26.05 49.00 1.20
N ASP A 147 -26.60 47.83 1.50
CA ASP A 147 -28.01 47.51 1.22
C ASP A 147 -28.99 48.31 2.08
N VAL A 148 -28.58 48.70 3.30
CA VAL A 148 -29.38 49.58 4.15
C VAL A 148 -29.24 51.03 3.65
N ALA A 149 -28.03 51.46 3.29
CA ALA A 149 -27.79 52.82 2.81
C ALA A 149 -28.46 53.12 1.45
N LYS A 150 -28.71 52.11 0.60
CA LYS A 150 -29.47 52.29 -0.65
C LYS A 150 -30.98 52.48 -0.44
N ASN A 151 -31.49 52.11 0.73
CA ASN A 151 -32.91 52.19 1.07
C ASN A 151 -33.24 53.40 1.97
N VAL A 152 -32.27 54.30 2.18
CA VAL A 152 -32.41 55.57 2.91
C VAL A 152 -32.15 56.72 1.95
#